data_AF-A0A0D2B716-F1
#
_entry.id   AF-A0A0D2B716-F1
#
_cell.length_a   1.000
_cell.length_b   1.000
_cell.length_c   1.000
_cell.angle_alpha   90.00
_cell.angle_beta   90.00
_cell.angle_gamma   90.00
#
_symmetry.space_group_name_H-M   'P 1'
#
loop_
_entity.id
_entity.type
_entity.pdbx_description
1 polymer ?
#
loop_
_entity_poly.entity_id
_entity_poly.type
_entity_poly.pdbx_seq_one_letter_code
_entity_poly.pdbx_strand_id
1 'polypeptide(L)'
;MQQALDQMIQNCAVTLEDLDNVTKKYRDGVMISSNEGDSGPSRGQKRRTRLRNAIASNWAKITWDMDKDSLKTYRDRLQSHVDAINLVLSTFHWSATEKIYAHNKIQAEKMQEFHDNMVQSNCSLAQLVEAMHSMLLRPKQATPGAFLMGMDYELEGSSGGAAESASVRAGGFAPREIVPVAAHHVPIGMFNKRVPGLNMANFAMLSVPSGQAPAPIIKAFSAMSAVEAVAPSPSIKPPQELPPKIVSINIRRQSQGARALADLKQSLTPKLRPSFLDPTVPSVGQLSEGLEYIFSPLPRSTGRQLEIAREARVGELRLWTQSLDHLINSLAIPHATSGDGSHKLTVSQHRNDLISILSKINEAIETSSANMRDLVYEGFSAAHIDHTLDKVLSLTNLVRAHMQVEEFMEERSDWLRTR
;
A
#
# COMPACT_ATOMS: atom_id res chain seq x y z
N MET A 1 24.07 0.66 11.30
CA MET A 1 22.61 0.61 11.49
C MET A 1 22.16 -0.65 12.19
N GLN A 2 22.55 -1.84 11.75
CA GLN A 2 22.20 -3.11 12.44
C GLN A 2 22.58 -3.09 13.93
N GLN A 3 23.82 -2.70 14.26
CA GLN A 3 24.28 -2.53 15.64
C GLN A 3 23.43 -1.56 16.48
N ALA A 4 22.88 -0.51 15.89
CA ALA A 4 22.04 0.46 16.62
C ALA A 4 20.64 -0.10 16.90
N LEU A 5 20.08 -0.87 15.95
CA LEU A 5 18.82 -1.58 16.15
C LEU A 5 18.97 -2.67 17.23
N ASP A 6 20.06 -3.44 17.15
CA ASP A 6 20.35 -4.48 18.15
C ASP A 6 20.48 -3.87 19.55
N GLN A 7 21.13 -2.71 19.68
CA GLN A 7 21.21 -1.98 20.94
C GLN A 7 19.84 -1.51 21.46
N MET A 8 18.95 -1.01 20.59
CA MET A 8 17.60 -0.60 21.00
C MET A 8 16.74 -1.78 21.43
N ILE A 9 16.84 -2.91 20.71
CA ILE A 9 16.15 -4.16 21.08
C ILE A 9 16.65 -4.64 22.46
N GLN A 10 17.96 -4.58 22.70
CA GLN A 10 18.54 -4.95 23.99
C GLN A 10 18.04 -4.04 25.12
N ASN A 11 17.96 -2.73 24.89
CA ASN A 11 17.43 -1.78 25.87
C ASN A 11 15.94 -2.03 26.18
N CYS A 12 15.16 -2.39 25.16
CA CYS A 12 13.78 -2.87 25.32
C CYS A 12 13.71 -4.11 26.22
N ALA A 13 14.56 -5.11 25.95
CA ALA A 13 14.60 -6.34 26.72
C ALA A 13 14.92 -6.08 28.19
N VAL A 14 15.93 -5.24 28.48
CA VAL A 14 16.28 -4.84 29.86
C VAL A 14 15.11 -4.12 30.54
N THR A 15 14.42 -3.22 29.86
CA THR A 15 13.26 -2.51 30.42
C THR A 15 12.10 -3.46 30.76
N LEU A 16 11.88 -4.49 29.93
CA LEU A 16 10.88 -5.52 30.19
C LEU A 16 11.28 -6.44 31.36
N GLU A 17 12.55 -6.79 31.47
CA GLU A 17 13.09 -7.56 32.59
C GLU A 17 12.96 -6.81 33.91
N ASP A 18 13.26 -5.50 33.93
CA ASP A 18 13.07 -4.65 35.10
C ASP A 18 11.59 -4.58 35.51
N LEU A 19 10.67 -4.47 34.54
CA LEU A 19 9.23 -4.49 34.79
C LEU A 19 8.77 -5.84 35.36
N ASP A 20 9.27 -6.96 34.82
CA ASP A 20 8.98 -8.30 35.34
C ASP A 20 9.51 -8.44 36.78
N ASN A 21 10.71 -7.97 37.07
CA ASN A 21 11.28 -7.98 38.42
C ASN A 21 10.46 -7.15 39.44
N VAL A 22 9.97 -5.98 39.03
CA VAL A 22 9.09 -5.13 39.87
C VAL A 22 7.74 -5.82 40.10
N THR A 23 7.12 -6.37 39.05
CA THR A 23 5.83 -7.06 39.17
C THR A 23 5.91 -8.39 39.92
N LYS A 24 7.05 -9.09 39.85
CA LYS A 24 7.33 -10.32 40.59
C LYS A 24 7.37 -10.06 42.10
N LYS A 25 8.05 -9.00 42.56
CA LYS A 25 8.05 -8.60 43.98
C LYS A 25 6.64 -8.41 44.53
N TYR A 26 5.72 -7.90 43.70
CA TYR A 26 4.32 -7.74 44.07
C TYR A 26 3.58 -9.09 44.13
N ARG A 27 3.76 -9.94 43.11
CA ARG A 27 3.16 -11.30 43.06
C ARG A 27 3.57 -12.13 44.28
N ASP A 28 4.85 -12.07 44.63
CA ASP A 28 5.40 -12.81 45.75
C ASP A 28 4.99 -12.19 47.11
N GLY A 29 4.92 -10.86 47.21
CA GLY A 29 4.45 -10.15 48.40
C GLY A 29 2.98 -10.46 48.77
N VAL A 30 2.12 -10.70 47.78
CA VAL A 30 0.73 -11.12 47.99
C VAL A 30 0.64 -12.57 48.50
N MET A 31 1.57 -13.43 48.12
CA MET A 31 1.56 -14.87 48.45
C MET A 31 2.12 -15.20 49.84
N ILE A 32 2.95 -14.34 50.44
CA ILE A 32 3.56 -14.56 51.77
C ILE A 32 2.51 -14.60 52.91
N SER A 33 1.29 -14.07 52.72
CA SER A 33 0.24 -14.08 53.74
C SER A 33 -0.56 -15.39 53.87
N SER A 34 -0.28 -16.38 53.01
CA SER A 34 -1.09 -17.60 52.88
C SER A 34 -0.42 -18.85 53.43
N ASN A 35 0.83 -18.78 53.91
CA ASN A 35 1.64 -19.98 54.18
C ASN A 35 2.26 -20.04 55.58
N GLU A 36 1.52 -19.64 56.62
CA GLU A 36 1.87 -19.97 58.01
C GLU A 36 0.97 -21.07 58.57
N GLY A 37 1.53 -22.29 58.59
CA GLY A 37 1.49 -23.21 59.74
C GLY A 37 0.14 -23.65 60.28
N ASP A 38 -0.27 -24.85 59.88
CA ASP A 38 -1.35 -25.64 60.43
C ASP A 38 -1.08 -26.03 61.90
N SER A 39 -1.34 -25.12 62.82
CA SER A 39 -1.35 -25.38 64.27
C SER A 39 -2.55 -24.66 64.88
N GLY A 40 -3.59 -25.45 65.15
CA GLY A 40 -4.98 -25.03 65.37
C GLY A 40 -5.18 -23.76 66.21
N PRO A 41 -5.61 -22.64 65.61
CA PRO A 41 -5.89 -21.43 66.35
C PRO A 41 -7.37 -21.38 66.76
N SER A 42 -7.59 -20.98 68.02
CA SER A 42 -8.93 -20.72 68.58
C SER A 42 -9.71 -19.73 67.71
N ARG A 43 -11.05 -19.80 67.77
CA ARG A 43 -11.98 -18.99 66.95
C ARG A 43 -11.64 -17.47 66.92
N GLY A 44 -11.02 -16.94 67.98
CA GLY A 44 -10.59 -15.54 68.05
C GLY A 44 -9.35 -15.19 67.19
N GLN A 45 -8.39 -16.11 67.06
CA GLN A 45 -7.15 -15.89 66.32
C GLN A 45 -7.37 -15.96 64.80
N LYS A 46 -8.35 -16.76 64.32
CA LYS A 46 -8.79 -16.76 62.91
C LYS A 46 -9.35 -15.42 62.43
N ARG A 47 -10.01 -14.65 63.31
CA ARG A 47 -10.53 -13.32 62.97
C ARG A 47 -9.40 -12.28 62.88
N ARG A 48 -8.39 -12.42 63.75
CA ARG A 48 -7.21 -11.53 63.77
C ARG A 48 -6.30 -11.74 62.55
N THR A 49 -6.08 -12.99 62.12
CA THR A 49 -5.31 -13.29 60.89
C THR A 49 -6.02 -12.78 59.64
N ARG A 50 -7.34 -12.96 59.54
CA ARG A 50 -8.13 -12.38 58.42
C ARG A 50 -8.02 -10.86 58.35
N LEU A 51 -8.07 -10.17 59.49
CA LEU A 51 -7.91 -8.72 59.54
C LEU A 51 -6.48 -8.29 59.14
N ARG A 52 -5.46 -9.00 59.62
CA ARG A 52 -4.06 -8.74 59.22
C ARG A 52 -3.85 -8.94 57.72
N ASN A 53 -4.39 -10.02 57.15
CA ASN A 53 -4.29 -10.30 55.73
C ASN A 53 -5.05 -9.25 54.90
N ALA A 54 -6.22 -8.79 55.37
CA ALA A 54 -6.96 -7.70 54.73
C ALA A 54 -6.18 -6.37 54.78
N ILE A 55 -5.55 -6.06 55.92
CA ILE A 55 -4.70 -4.86 56.08
C ILE A 55 -3.46 -4.96 55.19
N ALA A 56 -2.78 -6.11 55.14
CA ALA A 56 -1.62 -6.32 54.29
C ALA A 56 -1.96 -6.24 52.79
N SER A 57 -3.08 -6.83 52.38
CA SER A 57 -3.59 -6.74 51.00
C SER A 57 -3.95 -5.30 50.62
N ASN A 58 -4.61 -4.56 51.52
CA ASN A 58 -4.91 -3.15 51.30
C ASN A 58 -3.65 -2.28 51.27
N TRP A 59 -2.65 -2.55 52.12
CA TRP A 59 -1.36 -1.84 52.08
C TRP A 59 -0.57 -2.13 50.80
N ALA A 60 -0.58 -3.37 50.32
CA ALA A 60 0.01 -3.71 49.02
C ALA A 60 -0.68 -2.97 47.88
N LYS A 61 -2.02 -2.85 47.93
CA LYS A 61 -2.81 -2.09 46.96
C LYS A 61 -2.52 -0.59 47.00
N ILE A 62 -2.41 0.01 48.20
CA ILE A 62 -2.05 1.42 48.37
C ILE A 62 -0.63 1.68 47.87
N THR A 63 0.32 0.79 48.18
CA THR A 63 1.70 0.91 47.71
C THR A 63 1.76 0.81 46.18
N TRP A 64 0.97 -0.09 45.57
CA TRP A 64 0.82 -0.17 44.12
C TRP A 64 0.21 1.09 43.51
N ASP A 65 -0.81 1.65 44.17
CA ASP A 65 -1.45 2.90 43.73
C ASP A 65 -0.50 4.10 43.86
N MET A 66 0.38 4.12 44.87
CA MET A 66 1.45 5.11 45.02
C MET A 66 2.58 4.92 44.00
N ASP A 67 2.91 3.67 43.68
CA ASP A 67 3.90 3.31 42.66
C ASP A 67 3.34 3.41 41.23
N LYS A 68 2.09 3.88 41.02
CA LYS A 68 1.53 4.13 39.68
C LYS A 68 2.41 5.03 38.81
N ASP A 69 3.12 5.97 39.42
CA ASP A 69 4.07 6.83 38.72
C ASP A 69 5.29 6.04 38.20
N SER A 70 5.68 4.95 38.89
CA SER A 70 6.73 4.04 38.43
C SER A 70 6.28 3.21 37.22
N LEU A 71 5.04 2.69 37.24
CA LEU A 71 4.52 1.87 36.13
C LEU A 71 4.24 2.73 34.89
N LYS A 72 3.78 3.97 35.09
CA LYS A 72 3.71 4.97 34.02
C LYS A 72 5.09 5.22 33.40
N THR A 73 6.13 5.36 34.23
CA THR A 73 7.51 5.54 33.74
C THR A 73 7.99 4.36 32.88
N TYR A 74 7.69 3.12 33.26
CA TYR A 74 8.01 1.95 32.43
C TYR A 74 7.23 1.94 31.12
N ARG A 75 5.93 2.29 31.15
CA ARG A 75 5.11 2.44 29.93
C ARG A 75 5.70 3.49 28.99
N ASP A 76 6.03 4.67 29.52
CA ASP A 76 6.58 5.77 28.74
C ASP A 76 7.95 5.40 28.12
N ARG A 77 8.80 4.68 28.87
CA ARG A 77 10.08 4.14 28.36
C ARG A 77 9.88 3.10 27.26
N LEU A 78 8.96 2.15 27.45
CA LEU A 78 8.65 1.14 26.44
C LEU A 78 8.09 1.79 25.16
N GLN A 79 7.18 2.75 25.30
CA GLN A 79 6.65 3.51 24.18
C GLN A 79 7.77 4.23 23.42
N SER A 80 8.65 4.93 24.14
CA SER A 80 9.80 5.61 23.54
C SER A 80 10.73 4.66 22.77
N HIS A 81 10.97 3.46 23.28
CA HIS A 81 11.77 2.46 22.56
C HIS A 81 11.05 1.91 21.32
N VAL A 82 9.74 1.66 21.40
CA VAL A 82 8.94 1.24 20.23
C VAL A 82 8.95 2.31 19.14
N ASP A 83 8.79 3.59 19.52
CA ASP A 83 8.83 4.71 18.57
C ASP A 83 10.21 4.84 17.91
N ALA A 84 11.29 4.66 18.67
CA ALA A 84 12.65 4.68 18.14
C ALA A 84 12.91 3.53 17.15
N ILE A 85 12.42 2.31 17.46
CA ILE A 85 12.50 1.16 16.56
C ILE A 85 11.70 1.42 15.27
N ASN A 86 10.47 1.94 15.40
CA ASN A 86 9.63 2.29 14.26
C ASN A 86 10.30 3.32 13.35
N LEU A 87 10.92 4.36 13.92
CA LEU A 87 11.64 5.37 13.16
C LEU A 87 12.80 4.77 12.35
N VAL A 88 13.59 3.88 12.96
CA VAL A 88 14.72 3.22 12.28
C VAL A 88 14.22 2.28 11.19
N LEU A 89 13.16 1.50 11.44
CA LEU A 89 12.55 0.63 10.44
C LEU A 89 11.97 1.42 9.27
N SER A 90 11.24 2.50 9.52
CA SER A 90 10.73 3.39 8.47
C SER A 90 11.87 3.98 7.64
N THR A 91 12.94 4.46 8.29
CA THR A 91 14.13 4.99 7.58
C THR A 91 14.79 3.93 6.71
N PHE A 92 14.89 2.69 7.21
CA PHE A 92 15.41 1.57 6.43
C PHE A 92 14.52 1.22 5.23
N HIS A 93 13.20 1.18 5.43
CA HIS A 93 12.25 0.96 4.35
C HIS A 93 12.33 2.03 3.26
N TRP A 94 12.42 3.31 3.64
CA TRP A 94 12.63 4.41 2.70
C TRP A 94 13.94 4.25 1.92
N SER A 95 15.05 3.97 2.60
CA SER A 95 16.34 3.76 1.94
C SER A 95 16.34 2.56 0.99
N ALA A 96 15.70 1.44 1.37
CA ALA A 96 15.55 0.28 0.52
C ALA A 96 14.70 0.59 -0.73
N THR A 97 13.61 1.35 -0.54
CA THR A 97 12.71 1.76 -1.62
C THR A 97 13.41 2.70 -2.60
N GLU A 98 14.19 3.66 -2.10
CA GLU A 98 14.99 4.57 -2.92
C GLU A 98 16.05 3.82 -3.73
N LYS A 99 16.74 2.84 -3.14
CA LYS A 99 17.70 1.98 -3.86
C LYS A 99 17.03 1.16 -4.96
N ILE A 100 15.86 0.60 -4.70
CA ILE A 100 15.08 -0.14 -5.70
C ILE A 100 14.65 0.80 -6.83
N TYR A 101 14.20 2.01 -6.50
CA TYR A 101 13.81 3.01 -7.49
C TYR A 101 14.99 3.43 -8.37
N ALA A 102 16.15 3.72 -7.78
CA ALA A 102 17.38 4.05 -8.49
C ALA A 102 17.83 2.91 -9.42
N HIS A 103 17.77 1.66 -8.94
CA HIS A 103 18.09 0.48 -9.75
C HIS A 103 17.10 0.31 -10.93
N ASN A 104 15.80 0.47 -10.68
CA ASN A 104 14.77 0.38 -11.72
C ASN A 104 14.94 1.48 -12.78
N LYS A 105 15.34 2.68 -12.38
CA LYS A 105 15.64 3.78 -13.31
C LYS A 105 16.80 3.42 -14.24
N ILE A 106 17.93 2.93 -13.69
CA ILE A 106 19.09 2.49 -14.49
C ILE A 106 18.68 1.35 -15.44
N GLN A 107 17.87 0.41 -14.98
CA GLN A 107 17.38 -0.69 -15.81
C GLN A 107 16.49 -0.19 -16.95
N ALA A 108 15.62 0.79 -16.69
CA ALA A 108 14.78 1.40 -17.72
C ALA A 108 15.62 2.14 -18.77
N GLU A 109 16.63 2.90 -18.34
CA GLU A 109 17.58 3.58 -19.24
C GLU A 109 18.33 2.58 -20.12
N LYS A 110 18.82 1.47 -19.54
CA LYS A 110 19.51 0.41 -20.30
C LYS A 110 18.58 -0.30 -21.30
N MET A 111 17.32 -0.51 -20.93
CA MET A 111 16.33 -1.10 -21.83
C MET A 111 16.01 -0.16 -23.01
N GLN A 112 15.96 1.16 -22.75
CA GLN A 112 15.81 2.16 -23.80
C GLN A 112 17.02 2.15 -24.74
N GLU A 113 18.24 2.10 -24.21
CA GLU A 113 19.47 2.00 -25.01
C GLU A 113 19.46 0.77 -25.93
N PHE A 114 19.04 -0.40 -25.44
CA PHE A 114 18.88 -1.59 -26.27
C PHE A 114 17.85 -1.41 -27.39
N HIS A 115 16.75 -0.73 -27.10
CA HIS A 115 15.73 -0.42 -28.10
C HIS A 115 16.29 0.49 -29.20
N ASP A 116 16.97 1.56 -28.81
CA ASP A 116 17.58 2.52 -29.74
C ASP A 116 18.64 1.84 -30.62
N ASN A 117 19.48 0.97 -30.03
CA ASN A 117 20.47 0.16 -30.75
C ASN A 117 19.82 -0.82 -31.75
N MET A 118 18.71 -1.46 -31.39
CA MET A 118 17.95 -2.31 -32.32
C MET A 118 17.37 -1.49 -33.48
N VAL A 119 16.78 -0.34 -33.20
CA VAL A 119 16.23 0.56 -34.24
C VAL A 119 17.33 0.98 -35.20
N GLN A 120 18.49 1.39 -34.68
CA GLN A 120 19.65 1.76 -35.50
C GLN A 120 20.17 0.58 -36.34
N SER A 121 20.26 -0.61 -35.75
CA SER A 121 20.66 -1.83 -36.47
C SER A 121 19.67 -2.16 -37.60
N ASN A 122 18.37 -2.04 -37.35
CA ASN A 122 17.33 -2.29 -38.35
C ASN A 122 17.38 -1.25 -39.49
N CYS A 123 17.60 0.03 -39.17
CA CYS A 123 17.82 1.06 -40.18
C CYS A 123 19.06 0.77 -41.04
N SER A 124 20.16 0.32 -40.41
CA SER A 124 21.39 -0.04 -41.12
C SER A 124 21.18 -1.24 -42.06
N LEU A 125 20.41 -2.25 -41.59
CA LEU A 125 20.03 -3.40 -42.41
C LEU A 125 19.14 -2.98 -43.59
N ALA A 126 18.16 -2.10 -43.37
CA ALA A 126 17.30 -1.59 -44.42
C ALA A 126 18.10 -0.86 -45.52
N GLN A 127 19.07 -0.02 -45.13
CA GLN A 127 19.98 0.65 -46.07
C GLN A 127 20.83 -0.34 -46.87
N LEU A 128 21.33 -1.41 -46.23
CA LEU A 128 22.07 -2.46 -46.92
C LEU A 128 21.20 -3.16 -47.97
N VAL A 129 19.96 -3.51 -47.60
CA VAL A 129 19.00 -4.15 -48.51
C VAL A 129 18.68 -3.22 -49.69
N GLU A 130 18.47 -1.94 -49.44
CA GLU A 130 18.22 -0.93 -50.49
C GLU A 130 19.41 -0.76 -51.44
N ALA A 131 20.64 -0.76 -50.91
CA ALA A 131 21.86 -0.70 -51.71
C ALA A 131 22.02 -1.96 -52.58
N MET A 132 21.78 -3.15 -52.02
CA MET A 132 21.79 -4.40 -52.79
C MET A 132 20.73 -4.40 -53.90
N HIS A 133 19.51 -3.97 -53.58
CA HIS A 133 18.43 -3.86 -54.55
C HIS A 133 18.77 -2.88 -55.68
N SER A 134 19.37 -1.74 -55.36
CA SER A 134 19.83 -0.75 -56.34
C SER A 134 20.94 -1.29 -57.25
N MET A 135 21.86 -2.10 -56.72
CA MET A 135 22.89 -2.76 -57.54
C MET A 135 22.30 -3.79 -58.49
N LEU A 136 21.31 -4.56 -58.05
CA LEU A 136 20.65 -5.59 -58.86
C LEU A 136 19.75 -5.00 -59.95
N LEU A 137 19.07 -3.89 -59.66
CA LEU A 137 18.19 -3.21 -60.62
C LEU A 137 18.92 -2.22 -61.53
N ARG A 138 20.21 -1.94 -61.30
CA ARG A 138 20.97 -1.02 -62.15
C ARG A 138 20.98 -1.60 -63.58
N PRO A 139 20.35 -0.92 -64.56
CA PRO A 139 20.33 -1.39 -65.94
C PRO A 139 21.78 -1.53 -66.40
N LYS A 140 22.14 -2.72 -66.88
CA LYS A 140 23.45 -2.99 -67.49
C LYS A 140 23.60 -1.98 -68.63
N GLN A 141 24.33 -0.89 -68.38
CA GLN A 141 24.58 0.12 -69.41
C GLN A 141 25.22 -0.62 -70.58
N ALA A 142 24.49 -0.68 -71.69
CA ALA A 142 24.97 -1.24 -72.92
C ALA A 142 26.21 -0.43 -73.29
N THR A 143 27.37 -1.09 -73.26
CA THR A 143 28.64 -0.56 -73.71
C THR A 143 28.43 0.09 -75.08
N PRO A 144 28.64 1.41 -75.25
CA PRO A 144 28.59 2.04 -76.55
C PRO A 144 29.68 1.40 -77.41
N GLY A 145 29.28 0.83 -78.55
CA GLY A 145 30.18 0.13 -79.46
C GLY A 145 31.39 0.99 -79.83
N ALA A 146 32.58 0.45 -79.58
CA ALA A 146 33.81 0.97 -80.16
C ALA A 146 33.75 0.82 -81.68
N PHE A 147 33.83 1.96 -82.37
CA PHE A 147 34.09 2.04 -83.80
C PHE A 147 35.46 1.41 -84.10
N LEU A 148 35.45 0.54 -85.10
CA LEU A 148 36.58 -0.12 -85.75
C LEU A 148 37.17 0.81 -86.82
N MET A 149 38.44 1.22 -86.67
CA MET A 149 39.43 1.56 -87.72
C MET A 149 40.73 1.86 -86.96
N GLY A 150 41.93 1.46 -87.35
CA GLY A 150 42.50 0.82 -88.52
C GLY A 150 44.01 0.82 -88.25
N MET A 151 44.73 -0.19 -88.75
CA MET A 151 46.18 -0.37 -88.56
C MET A 151 46.99 0.82 -89.08
N ASP A 152 48.16 1.06 -88.50
CA ASP A 152 49.43 0.99 -89.24
C ASP A 152 50.65 0.84 -88.33
N TYR A 153 51.73 0.34 -88.95
CA TYR A 153 52.88 -0.39 -88.44
C TYR A 153 54.07 0.51 -88.01
N GLU A 154 54.92 0.00 -87.13
CA GLU A 154 56.43 -0.01 -87.11
C GLU A 154 56.91 -0.13 -85.65
N LEU A 155 57.45 -1.28 -85.20
CA LEU A 155 58.80 -1.86 -85.33
C LEU A 155 59.85 -1.22 -84.39
N GLU A 156 60.75 -2.09 -83.88
CA GLU A 156 61.80 -1.89 -82.86
C GLU A 156 61.31 -1.88 -81.39
N GLY A 157 61.83 -2.70 -80.48
CA GLY A 157 62.91 -3.67 -80.52
C GLY A 157 63.40 -3.97 -79.09
N SER A 158 63.94 -5.17 -78.92
CA SER A 158 64.95 -5.55 -77.92
C SER A 158 64.52 -6.01 -76.52
N SER A 159 64.79 -7.30 -76.29
CA SER A 159 65.49 -7.89 -75.12
C SER A 159 64.78 -7.84 -73.75
N GLY A 160 64.59 -8.90 -72.98
CA GLY A 160 65.15 -10.26 -72.99
C GLY A 160 65.17 -10.77 -71.54
N GLY A 161 64.78 -12.03 -71.31
CA GLY A 161 64.99 -12.81 -70.07
C GLY A 161 64.21 -12.34 -68.83
N ALA A 162 63.80 -13.17 -67.88
CA ALA A 162 64.01 -14.58 -67.62
C ALA A 162 62.86 -15.09 -66.75
N ALA A 163 62.71 -16.42 -66.72
CA ALA A 163 61.79 -17.17 -65.87
C ALA A 163 61.93 -16.82 -64.39
N GLU A 164 60.83 -16.89 -63.63
CA GLU A 164 60.81 -17.73 -62.43
C GLU A 164 59.41 -18.03 -61.90
N SER A 165 59.29 -19.25 -61.40
CA SER A 165 58.10 -19.93 -60.94
C SER A 165 57.78 -19.62 -59.48
N ALA A 166 56.51 -19.88 -59.13
CA ALA A 166 55.99 -20.30 -57.83
C ALA A 166 55.97 -19.27 -56.68
N SER A 167 54.77 -19.06 -56.12
CA SER A 167 54.49 -19.41 -54.71
C SER A 167 53.02 -19.10 -54.38
N VAL A 168 52.29 -20.17 -54.05
CA VAL A 168 50.96 -20.13 -53.45
C VAL A 168 51.10 -19.62 -52.02
N ARG A 169 50.54 -18.44 -51.72
CA ARG A 169 50.41 -17.96 -50.33
C ARG A 169 48.97 -18.14 -49.86
N ALA A 170 48.76 -19.23 -49.14
CA ALA A 170 47.58 -19.44 -48.30
C ALA A 170 47.63 -18.44 -47.12
N GLY A 171 46.71 -17.48 -47.12
CA GLY A 171 46.47 -16.59 -45.98
C GLY A 171 45.52 -17.27 -45.00
N GLY A 172 46.08 -17.88 -43.96
CA GLY A 172 45.31 -18.38 -42.81
C GLY A 172 44.80 -17.24 -41.94
N PHE A 173 43.49 -17.18 -41.73
CA PHE A 173 42.88 -16.36 -40.69
C PHE A 173 43.06 -17.06 -39.33
N ALA A 174 43.86 -16.46 -38.46
CA ALA A 174 43.98 -16.86 -37.06
C ALA A 174 42.72 -16.45 -36.27
N PRO A 175 42.29 -17.24 -35.27
CA PRO A 175 41.16 -16.88 -34.42
C PRO A 175 41.56 -15.78 -33.44
N ARG A 176 40.79 -14.68 -33.43
CA ARG A 176 40.90 -13.63 -32.40
C ARG A 176 40.47 -14.20 -31.05
N GLU A 177 41.45 -14.30 -30.16
CA GLU A 177 41.28 -14.56 -28.73
C GLU A 177 40.53 -13.39 -28.09
N ILE A 178 39.36 -13.67 -27.51
CA ILE A 178 38.57 -12.70 -26.76
C ILE A 178 39.15 -12.63 -25.35
N VAL A 179 39.88 -11.57 -25.06
CA VAL A 179 40.35 -11.25 -23.70
C VAL A 179 39.16 -10.72 -22.89
N PRO A 180 38.85 -11.29 -21.70
CA PRO A 180 37.81 -10.76 -20.84
C PRO A 180 38.24 -9.42 -20.22
N VAL A 181 37.42 -8.39 -20.44
CA VAL A 181 37.59 -7.06 -19.85
C VAL A 181 37.32 -7.16 -18.35
N ALA A 182 38.36 -6.89 -17.56
CA ALA A 182 38.29 -6.79 -16.11
C ALA A 182 37.36 -5.64 -15.68
N ALA A 183 36.46 -5.93 -14.74
CA ALA A 183 35.59 -4.92 -14.13
C ALA A 183 36.42 -3.93 -13.30
N HIS A 184 36.57 -2.70 -13.78
CA HIS A 184 37.07 -1.60 -12.98
C HIS A 184 36.01 -1.19 -11.94
N HIS A 185 36.28 -1.51 -10.68
CA HIS A 185 35.61 -0.87 -9.54
C HIS A 185 36.05 0.59 -9.47
N VAL A 186 35.12 1.52 -9.70
CA VAL A 186 35.29 2.95 -9.40
C VAL A 186 34.64 3.24 -8.05
N PRO A 187 35.37 3.78 -7.06
CA PRO A 187 34.76 4.21 -5.81
C PRO A 187 34.08 5.57 -6.03
N ILE A 188 32.74 5.60 -5.99
CA ILE A 188 31.98 6.85 -5.98
C ILE A 188 31.98 7.39 -4.54
N GLY A 189 32.85 8.37 -4.29
CA GLY A 189 32.82 9.20 -3.08
C GLY A 189 31.63 10.16 -3.12
N MET A 190 30.72 10.04 -2.17
CA MET A 190 29.61 10.99 -2.01
C MET A 190 30.10 12.25 -1.29
N PHE A 191 30.22 13.36 -2.03
CA PHE A 191 30.31 14.69 -1.44
C PHE A 191 28.91 15.25 -1.19
N ASN A 192 28.50 15.29 0.08
CA ASN A 192 27.33 16.05 0.51
C ASN A 192 27.66 17.55 0.50
N LYS A 193 27.15 18.30 -0.48
CA LYS A 193 27.00 19.75 -0.36
C LYS A 193 25.54 20.08 -0.01
N ARG A 194 25.35 20.49 1.25
CA ARG A 194 24.17 21.23 1.71
C ARG A 194 24.06 22.53 0.89
N VAL A 195 22.89 22.79 0.34
CA VAL A 195 22.47 24.14 -0.06
C VAL A 195 21.17 24.46 0.67
N PRO A 196 21.08 25.59 1.39
CA PRO A 196 19.86 26.01 2.06
C PRO A 196 19.02 26.94 1.18
N GLY A 197 17.70 26.70 1.21
CA GLY A 197 16.63 27.70 1.10
C GLY A 197 16.46 28.43 -0.23
N LEU A 198 15.27 28.31 -0.84
CA LEU A 198 14.62 29.43 -1.53
C LEU A 198 13.11 29.21 -1.74
N ASN A 199 12.39 30.23 -1.28
CA ASN A 199 11.01 30.65 -1.48
C ASN A 199 10.30 30.15 -2.75
N MET A 200 9.09 29.62 -2.56
CA MET A 200 8.07 29.45 -3.61
C MET A 200 7.11 30.64 -3.57
N ALA A 201 7.14 31.47 -4.60
CA ALA A 201 6.03 32.36 -4.96
C ALA A 201 5.90 32.43 -6.48
N ASN A 202 4.65 32.34 -6.93
CA ASN A 202 4.12 32.72 -8.24
C ASN A 202 4.56 31.93 -9.49
N PHE A 203 3.66 31.04 -9.95
CA PHE A 203 3.43 30.90 -11.39
C PHE A 203 1.93 30.90 -11.69
N ALA A 204 1.56 31.83 -12.56
CA ALA A 204 0.22 32.08 -13.06
C ALA A 204 -0.26 30.93 -13.95
N MET A 205 -1.57 30.65 -13.88
CA MET A 205 -2.25 29.63 -14.67
C MET A 205 -2.42 30.08 -16.12
N LEU A 206 -2.03 29.20 -17.05
CA LEU A 206 -2.49 29.20 -18.44
C LEU A 206 -3.65 28.22 -18.57
N SER A 207 -4.83 28.73 -18.89
CA SER A 207 -6.02 27.95 -19.22
C SER A 207 -5.89 27.36 -20.63
N VAL A 208 -6.16 26.06 -20.77
CA VAL A 208 -6.34 25.39 -22.07
C VAL A 208 -7.75 24.79 -22.12
N PRO A 209 -8.52 24.99 -23.20
CA PRO A 209 -9.90 24.53 -23.29
C PRO A 209 -9.98 23.01 -23.53
N SER A 210 -11.03 22.44 -22.95
CA SER A 210 -11.46 21.04 -23.08
C SER A 210 -11.87 20.72 -24.51
N GLY A 211 -11.31 19.65 -25.09
CA GLY A 211 -11.70 19.16 -26.41
C GLY A 211 -11.22 17.73 -26.69
N GLN A 212 -12.19 16.82 -26.79
CA GLN A 212 -12.16 15.49 -27.42
C GLN A 212 -11.25 14.38 -26.85
N ALA A 213 -11.91 13.34 -26.34
CA ALA A 213 -11.34 12.04 -26.05
C ALA A 213 -11.10 11.24 -27.36
N PRO A 214 -9.93 10.63 -27.57
CA PRO A 214 -9.74 9.65 -28.63
C PRO A 214 -10.21 8.26 -28.15
N ALA A 215 -11.13 7.65 -28.89
CA ALA A 215 -11.50 6.26 -28.72
C ALA A 215 -10.39 5.34 -29.28
N PRO A 216 -10.02 4.25 -28.59
CA PRO A 216 -9.07 3.27 -29.14
C PRO A 216 -9.77 2.36 -30.15
N ILE A 217 -9.37 2.47 -31.42
CA ILE A 217 -9.73 1.52 -32.48
C ILE A 217 -8.84 0.29 -32.32
N ILE A 218 -9.39 -0.79 -31.75
CA ILE A 218 -8.77 -2.11 -31.77
C ILE A 218 -9.13 -2.77 -33.10
N LYS A 219 -8.22 -2.75 -34.08
CA LYS A 219 -8.31 -3.59 -35.28
C LYS A 219 -7.77 -4.98 -34.95
N ALA A 220 -8.66 -5.95 -34.86
CA ALA A 220 -8.31 -7.36 -34.88
C ALA A 220 -7.81 -7.73 -36.28
N PHE A 221 -6.55 -8.16 -36.39
CA PHE A 221 -6.04 -8.77 -37.62
C PHE A 221 -6.50 -10.22 -37.66
N SER A 222 -7.41 -10.51 -38.60
CA SER A 222 -7.81 -11.85 -38.98
C SER A 222 -6.72 -12.46 -39.87
N ALA A 223 -6.02 -13.47 -39.38
CA ALA A 223 -5.03 -14.21 -40.15
C ALA A 223 -5.76 -15.09 -41.18
N MET A 224 -5.65 -14.72 -42.46
CA MET A 224 -6.04 -15.62 -43.56
C MET A 224 -4.90 -16.61 -43.83
N SER A 225 -5.32 -17.86 -43.95
CA SER A 225 -4.51 -19.03 -44.29
C SER A 225 -3.89 -18.86 -45.68
N ALA A 226 -2.56 -18.76 -45.73
CA ALA A 226 -1.77 -18.95 -46.94
C ALA A 226 -1.07 -20.30 -46.83
N VAL A 227 -1.43 -21.21 -47.75
CA VAL A 227 -0.79 -22.51 -47.93
C VAL A 227 0.57 -22.25 -48.58
N GLU A 228 1.63 -22.26 -47.77
CA GLU A 228 3.00 -22.09 -48.23
C GLU A 228 3.81 -23.37 -47.98
N ALA A 229 4.61 -23.73 -48.99
CA ALA A 229 5.24 -25.02 -49.17
C ALA A 229 6.21 -25.40 -48.03
N VAL A 230 6.15 -26.69 -47.67
CA VAL A 230 6.93 -27.35 -46.62
C VAL A 230 8.43 -27.25 -46.93
N ALA A 231 9.12 -26.31 -46.28
CA ALA A 231 10.55 -26.38 -46.03
C ALA A 231 10.80 -27.17 -44.72
N PRO A 232 11.87 -27.99 -44.63
CA PRO A 232 12.14 -28.80 -43.45
C PRO A 232 12.50 -27.91 -42.26
N SER A 233 11.59 -27.87 -41.28
CA SER A 233 11.76 -27.15 -40.02
C SER A 233 13.05 -27.58 -39.30
N PRO A 234 13.89 -26.64 -38.84
CA PRO A 234 15.00 -26.98 -37.96
C PRO A 234 14.44 -27.60 -36.68
N SER A 235 15.03 -28.72 -36.26
CA SER A 235 14.70 -29.44 -35.02
C SER A 235 14.75 -28.49 -33.82
N ILE A 236 13.59 -27.96 -33.43
CA ILE A 236 13.41 -27.19 -32.20
C ILE A 236 13.46 -28.21 -31.07
N LYS A 237 14.56 -28.18 -30.32
CA LYS A 237 14.72 -29.00 -29.10
C LYS A 237 13.50 -28.78 -28.20
N PRO A 238 12.96 -29.85 -27.58
CA PRO A 238 11.82 -29.70 -26.68
C PRO A 238 12.16 -28.68 -25.60
N PRO A 239 11.24 -27.75 -25.28
CA PRO A 239 11.48 -26.70 -24.31
C PRO A 239 11.90 -27.34 -22.99
N GLN A 240 13.10 -26.97 -22.50
CA GLN A 240 13.60 -27.42 -21.22
C GLN A 240 12.57 -27.08 -20.13
N GLU A 241 12.02 -28.10 -19.48
CA GLU A 241 11.14 -27.92 -18.35
C GLU A 241 11.89 -27.17 -17.24
N LEU A 242 11.26 -26.11 -16.74
CA LEU A 242 11.79 -25.34 -15.64
C LEU A 242 11.92 -26.23 -14.40
N PRO A 243 13.00 -26.10 -13.62
CA PRO A 243 13.16 -26.83 -12.37
C PRO A 243 11.90 -26.73 -11.47
N PRO A 244 11.48 -27.83 -10.81
CA PRO A 244 10.24 -27.87 -10.02
C PRO A 244 10.13 -26.77 -8.96
N LYS A 245 11.28 -26.34 -8.40
CA LYS A 245 11.37 -25.24 -7.42
C LYS A 245 11.00 -23.87 -8.01
N ILE A 246 11.30 -23.63 -9.28
CA ILE A 246 10.93 -22.39 -9.98
C ILE A 246 9.43 -22.41 -10.28
N VAL A 247 8.90 -23.56 -10.71
CA VAL A 247 7.47 -23.76 -10.97
C VAL A 247 6.65 -23.49 -9.70
N SER A 248 7.06 -24.03 -8.54
CA SER A 248 6.34 -23.81 -7.28
C SER A 248 6.37 -22.35 -6.80
N ILE A 249 7.50 -21.65 -6.98
CA ILE A 249 7.59 -20.20 -6.69
C ILE A 249 6.65 -19.41 -7.61
N ASN A 250 6.59 -19.76 -8.90
CA ASN A 250 5.72 -19.07 -9.85
C ASN A 250 4.23 -19.26 -9.51
N ILE A 251 3.81 -20.49 -9.19
CA ILE A 251 2.44 -20.80 -8.73
C ILE A 251 2.10 -20.00 -7.46
N ARG A 252 3.03 -19.91 -6.51
CA ARG A 252 2.83 -19.11 -5.28
C ARG A 252 2.67 -17.62 -5.59
N ARG A 253 3.49 -17.06 -6.48
CA ARG A 253 3.37 -15.64 -6.88
C ARG A 253 2.07 -15.37 -7.63
N GLN A 254 1.67 -16.25 -8.54
CA GLN A 254 0.41 -16.13 -9.28
C GLN A 254 -0.81 -16.21 -8.35
N SER A 255 -0.83 -17.16 -7.42
CA SER A 255 -1.93 -17.28 -6.44
C SER A 255 -2.01 -16.10 -5.49
N GLN A 256 -0.86 -15.58 -5.02
CA GLN A 256 -0.83 -14.35 -4.21
C GLN A 256 -1.30 -13.12 -5.01
N GLY A 257 -0.82 -12.97 -6.25
CA GLY A 257 -1.25 -11.89 -7.14
C GLY A 257 -2.74 -11.94 -7.46
N ALA A 258 -3.28 -13.14 -7.69
CA ALA A 258 -4.71 -13.35 -7.94
C ALA A 258 -5.57 -12.98 -6.72
N ARG A 259 -5.15 -13.33 -5.50
CA ARG A 259 -5.84 -12.92 -4.26
C ARG A 259 -5.80 -11.41 -4.07
N ALA A 260 -4.62 -10.79 -4.17
CA ALA A 260 -4.48 -9.34 -4.04
C ALA A 260 -5.32 -8.59 -5.08
N LEU A 261 -5.43 -9.11 -6.30
CA LEU A 261 -6.28 -8.54 -7.34
C LEU A 261 -7.78 -8.75 -7.05
N ALA A 262 -8.18 -9.89 -6.49
CA ALA A 262 -9.55 -10.15 -6.07
C ALA A 262 -9.96 -9.20 -4.92
N ASP A 263 -9.11 -9.07 -3.90
CA ASP A 263 -9.31 -8.14 -2.78
C ASP A 263 -9.40 -6.70 -3.27
N LEU A 264 -8.53 -6.31 -4.22
CA LEU A 264 -8.58 -5.00 -4.86
C LEU A 264 -9.89 -4.80 -5.63
N LYS A 265 -10.30 -5.77 -6.46
CA LYS A 265 -11.57 -5.70 -7.21
C LYS A 265 -12.76 -5.58 -6.27
N GLN A 266 -12.78 -6.34 -5.18
CA GLN A 266 -13.83 -6.24 -4.17
C GLN A 266 -13.83 -4.86 -3.51
N SER A 267 -12.67 -4.30 -3.19
CA SER A 267 -12.54 -2.94 -2.64
C SER A 267 -12.93 -1.83 -3.62
N LEU A 268 -12.79 -2.07 -4.92
CA LEU A 268 -13.14 -1.15 -6.00
C LEU A 268 -14.58 -1.31 -6.49
N THR A 269 -15.30 -2.35 -6.06
CA THR A 269 -16.69 -2.54 -6.47
C THR A 269 -17.49 -1.43 -5.79
N PRO A 270 -18.11 -0.50 -6.54
CA PRO A 270 -18.78 0.64 -5.92
C PRO A 270 -19.88 0.10 -5.01
N LYS A 271 -19.77 0.37 -3.71
CA LYS A 271 -20.89 0.08 -2.81
C LYS A 271 -22.10 0.87 -3.32
N LEU A 272 -23.24 0.20 -3.47
CA LEU A 272 -24.49 0.82 -3.88
C LEU A 272 -24.72 2.06 -2.99
N ARG A 273 -25.01 3.20 -3.64
CA ARG A 273 -25.27 4.45 -2.94
C ARG A 273 -26.47 4.20 -2.01
N PRO A 274 -26.29 4.29 -0.68
CA PRO A 274 -27.34 3.93 0.25
C PRO A 274 -28.47 4.95 0.24
N SER A 275 -29.68 4.46 0.45
CA SER A 275 -30.93 5.25 0.34
C SER A 275 -31.10 6.30 1.44
N PHE A 276 -30.32 6.28 2.51
CA PHE A 276 -30.34 7.35 3.53
C PHE A 276 -29.86 8.71 2.97
N LEU A 277 -29.16 8.70 1.83
CA LEU A 277 -28.72 9.91 1.14
C LEU A 277 -29.86 10.62 0.41
N ASP A 278 -31.03 9.97 0.32
CA ASP A 278 -32.24 10.56 -0.20
C ASP A 278 -33.09 11.11 0.97
N PRO A 279 -33.78 12.26 0.79
CA PRO A 279 -34.44 13.02 1.87
C PRO A 279 -35.70 12.36 2.48
N THR A 280 -35.93 11.07 2.26
CA THR A 280 -37.01 10.31 2.89
C THR A 280 -36.62 9.85 4.30
N VAL A 281 -37.57 9.86 5.25
CA VAL A 281 -37.34 9.38 6.63
C VAL A 281 -36.75 7.97 6.59
N PRO A 282 -35.49 7.77 7.01
CA PRO A 282 -34.85 6.48 6.87
C PRO A 282 -35.30 5.52 7.95
N SER A 283 -35.46 4.26 7.57
CA SER A 283 -35.58 3.16 8.51
C SER A 283 -34.26 2.92 9.26
N VAL A 284 -34.35 2.28 10.43
CA VAL A 284 -33.19 1.82 11.21
C VAL A 284 -32.23 0.98 10.35
N GLY A 285 -32.78 0.13 9.49
CA GLY A 285 -32.01 -0.69 8.56
C GLY A 285 -31.19 0.16 7.59
N GLN A 286 -31.80 1.18 6.99
CA GLN A 286 -31.11 2.11 6.08
C GLN A 286 -30.02 2.93 6.79
N LEU A 287 -30.23 3.34 8.04
CA LEU A 287 -29.19 3.99 8.84
C LEU A 287 -28.03 3.05 9.16
N SER A 288 -28.32 1.78 9.47
CA SER A 288 -27.29 0.75 9.70
C SER A 288 -26.46 0.50 8.45
N GLU A 289 -27.09 0.29 7.29
CA GLU A 289 -26.39 0.16 6.00
C GLU A 289 -25.59 1.42 5.66
N GLY A 290 -26.15 2.59 6.00
CA GLY A 290 -25.50 3.86 5.80
C GLY A 290 -24.21 4.02 6.60
N LEU A 291 -24.18 3.46 7.80
CA LEU A 291 -22.99 3.44 8.63
C LEU A 291 -21.87 2.59 8.00
N GLU A 292 -22.19 1.38 7.51
CA GLU A 292 -21.22 0.54 6.79
C GLU A 292 -20.68 1.20 5.51
N TYR A 293 -21.47 2.06 4.88
CA TYR A 293 -21.06 2.86 3.74
C TYR A 293 -20.13 4.00 4.15
N ILE A 294 -20.48 4.75 5.19
CA ILE A 294 -19.68 5.88 5.67
C ILE A 294 -18.29 5.43 6.15
N PHE A 295 -18.22 4.32 6.88
CA PHE A 295 -16.97 3.76 7.37
C PHE A 295 -16.19 2.96 6.30
N SER A 296 -16.68 2.94 5.05
CA SER A 296 -15.94 2.30 3.97
C SER A 296 -14.64 3.09 3.65
N PRO A 297 -13.52 2.40 3.37
CA PRO A 297 -12.26 3.08 3.09
C PRO A 297 -12.39 4.05 1.93
N LEU A 298 -11.85 5.26 2.09
CA LEU A 298 -11.76 6.21 1.00
C LEU A 298 -10.91 5.62 -0.15
N PRO A 299 -11.21 5.97 -1.42
CA PRO A 299 -10.37 5.59 -2.54
C PRO A 299 -8.93 6.04 -2.29
N ARG A 300 -7.94 5.20 -2.63
CA ARG A 300 -6.49 5.49 -2.52
C ARG A 300 -6.02 6.53 -3.55
N SER A 301 -6.73 7.64 -3.62
CA SER A 301 -6.38 8.81 -4.41
C SER A 301 -5.36 9.65 -3.66
N THR A 302 -4.54 10.40 -4.39
CA THR A 302 -3.51 11.28 -3.82
C THR A 302 -3.84 12.75 -4.10
N GLY A 303 -3.39 13.63 -3.20
CA GLY A 303 -3.54 15.08 -3.36
C GLY A 303 -5.00 15.54 -3.40
N ARG A 304 -5.35 16.34 -4.42
CA ARG A 304 -6.64 17.03 -4.51
C ARG A 304 -7.86 16.08 -4.56
N GLN A 305 -7.71 14.91 -5.17
CA GLN A 305 -8.82 13.95 -5.26
C GLN A 305 -9.18 13.36 -3.89
N LEU A 306 -8.17 13.17 -3.03
CA LEU A 306 -8.39 12.69 -1.67
C LEU A 306 -9.16 13.72 -0.85
N GLU A 307 -8.81 15.00 -0.99
CA GLU A 307 -9.51 16.09 -0.30
C GLU A 307 -10.98 16.19 -0.74
N ILE A 308 -11.24 16.12 -2.05
CA ILE A 308 -12.62 16.12 -2.58
C ILE A 308 -13.41 14.92 -2.04
N ALA A 309 -12.80 13.73 -1.99
CA ALA A 309 -13.44 12.53 -1.46
C ALA A 309 -13.69 12.64 0.06
N ARG A 310 -12.78 13.29 0.79
CA ARG A 310 -12.89 13.58 2.22
C ARG A 310 -14.05 14.56 2.50
N GLU A 311 -14.09 15.68 1.79
CA GLU A 311 -15.19 16.65 1.88
C GLU A 311 -16.54 16.02 1.55
N ALA A 312 -16.60 15.20 0.49
CA ALA A 312 -17.81 14.46 0.14
C ALA A 312 -18.26 13.53 1.28
N ARG A 313 -17.33 12.79 1.89
CA ARG A 313 -17.62 11.89 3.01
C ARG A 313 -18.10 12.63 4.27
N VAL A 314 -17.52 13.81 4.55
CA VAL A 314 -17.99 14.69 5.63
C VAL A 314 -19.42 15.16 5.35
N GLY A 315 -19.75 15.49 4.10
CA GLY A 315 -21.11 15.82 3.68
C GLY A 315 -22.09 14.65 3.89
N GLU A 316 -21.69 13.43 3.56
CA GLU A 316 -22.49 12.21 3.76
C GLU A 316 -22.71 11.89 5.25
N LEU A 317 -21.69 12.07 6.09
CA LEU A 317 -21.80 11.97 7.56
C LEU A 317 -22.81 12.95 8.13
N ARG A 318 -22.82 14.19 7.60
CA ARG A 318 -23.81 15.19 7.99
C ARG A 318 -25.22 14.77 7.62
N LEU A 319 -25.43 14.28 6.40
CA LEU A 319 -26.74 13.77 5.96
C LEU A 319 -27.19 12.58 6.82
N TRP A 320 -26.28 11.66 7.16
CA TRP A 320 -26.60 10.53 8.03
C TRP A 320 -27.01 10.98 9.44
N THR A 321 -26.31 11.97 10.00
CA THR A 321 -26.65 12.54 11.31
C THR A 321 -28.01 13.22 11.30
N GLN A 322 -28.32 13.99 10.24
CA GLN A 322 -29.64 14.61 10.05
C GLN A 322 -30.74 13.56 9.89
N SER A 323 -30.47 12.50 9.15
CA SER A 323 -31.35 11.34 8.97
C SER A 323 -31.64 10.62 10.28
N LEU A 324 -30.63 10.44 11.15
CA LEU A 324 -30.80 9.92 12.50
C LEU A 324 -31.66 10.87 13.36
N ASP A 325 -31.42 12.18 13.29
CA ASP A 325 -32.22 13.18 13.99
C ASP A 325 -33.70 13.14 13.56
N HIS A 326 -33.96 13.06 12.26
CA HIS A 326 -35.32 12.90 11.72
C HIS A 326 -36.00 11.64 12.22
N LEU A 327 -35.29 10.51 12.25
CA LEU A 327 -35.82 9.27 12.82
C LEU A 327 -36.20 9.46 14.30
N ILE A 328 -35.32 10.05 15.11
CA ILE A 328 -35.57 10.30 16.53
C ILE A 328 -36.79 11.21 16.73
N ASN A 329 -36.88 12.31 15.96
CA ASN A 329 -38.00 13.23 16.03
C ASN A 329 -39.32 12.55 15.63
N SER A 330 -39.30 11.67 14.62
CA SER A 330 -40.48 10.90 14.20
C SER A 330 -40.97 9.94 15.30
N LEU A 331 -40.04 9.35 16.06
CA LEU A 331 -40.34 8.47 17.19
C LEU A 331 -40.80 9.21 18.44
N ALA A 332 -40.44 10.49 18.58
CA ALA A 332 -40.82 11.32 19.72
C ALA A 332 -42.27 11.83 19.66
N ILE A 333 -42.88 11.87 18.46
CA ILE A 333 -44.27 12.34 18.29
C ILE A 333 -45.21 11.26 18.84
N PRO A 334 -45.99 11.54 19.91
CA PRO A 334 -46.97 10.59 20.40
C PRO A 334 -48.08 10.48 19.34
N HIS A 335 -48.17 9.35 18.64
CA HIS A 335 -49.29 9.11 17.74
C HIS A 335 -50.59 9.03 18.56
N ALA A 336 -51.38 10.10 18.52
CA ALA A 336 -52.58 10.30 19.34
C ALA A 336 -53.78 9.43 18.92
N THR A 337 -53.61 8.47 18.01
CA THR A 337 -54.73 7.81 17.33
C THR A 337 -54.46 6.33 17.12
N SER A 338 -54.73 5.51 18.13
CA SER A 338 -55.39 4.20 17.98
C SER A 338 -55.32 3.47 19.33
N GLY A 339 -56.48 3.23 19.93
CA GLY A 339 -56.62 2.57 21.25
C GLY A 339 -56.33 1.06 21.22
N ASP A 340 -55.40 0.60 20.39
CA ASP A 340 -55.06 -0.81 20.24
C ASP A 340 -53.69 -1.11 20.86
N GLY A 341 -53.63 -2.14 21.73
CA GLY A 341 -52.48 -2.48 22.58
C GLY A 341 -51.20 -2.86 21.82
N SER A 342 -51.25 -2.97 20.49
CA SER A 342 -50.14 -3.24 19.58
C SER A 342 -49.03 -2.16 19.62
N HIS A 343 -49.37 -0.91 19.97
CA HIS A 343 -48.44 0.23 19.93
C HIS A 343 -47.33 0.20 20.99
N LYS A 344 -47.48 -0.54 22.10
CA LYS A 344 -46.43 -0.61 23.13
C LYS A 344 -45.23 -1.45 22.69
N LEU A 345 -45.46 -2.50 21.88
CA LEU A 345 -44.39 -3.37 21.39
C LEU A 345 -43.45 -2.63 20.42
N THR A 346 -43.99 -1.73 19.60
CA THR A 346 -43.23 -1.00 18.58
C THR A 346 -42.29 0.05 19.19
N VAL A 347 -42.72 0.78 20.21
CA VAL A 347 -41.88 1.80 20.87
C VAL A 347 -40.68 1.16 21.58
N SER A 348 -40.87 0.04 22.29
CA SER A 348 -39.75 -0.69 22.90
C SER A 348 -38.78 -1.23 21.86
N GLN A 349 -39.28 -1.70 20.72
CA GLN A 349 -38.45 -2.20 19.65
C GLN A 349 -37.59 -1.07 19.05
N HIS A 350 -38.20 0.07 18.73
CA HIS A 350 -37.48 1.22 18.18
C HIS A 350 -36.41 1.77 19.14
N ARG A 351 -36.65 1.74 20.45
CA ARG A 351 -35.61 2.10 21.44
C ARG A 351 -34.43 1.12 21.42
N ASN A 352 -34.69 -0.18 21.32
CA ASN A 352 -33.63 -1.19 21.21
C ASN A 352 -32.87 -1.05 19.88
N ASP A 353 -33.57 -0.72 18.80
CA ASP A 353 -32.99 -0.48 17.49
C ASP A 353 -32.04 0.74 17.51
N LEU A 354 -32.43 1.84 18.18
CA LEU A 354 -31.54 3.00 18.37
C LEU A 354 -30.28 2.63 19.18
N ILE A 355 -30.43 1.82 20.24
CA ILE A 355 -29.27 1.31 20.98
C ILE A 355 -28.38 0.45 20.09
N SER A 356 -28.96 -0.38 19.23
CA SER A 356 -28.19 -1.18 18.27
C SER A 356 -27.41 -0.29 17.29
N ILE A 357 -28.00 0.82 16.83
CA ILE A 357 -27.28 1.80 16.00
C ILE A 357 -26.10 2.41 16.77
N LEU A 358 -26.31 2.86 18.02
CA LEU A 358 -25.22 3.42 18.84
C LEU A 358 -24.07 2.42 19.02
N SER A 359 -24.38 1.16 19.30
CA SER A 359 -23.37 0.10 19.43
C SER A 359 -22.60 -0.13 18.14
N LYS A 360 -23.27 -0.09 16.99
CA LYS A 360 -22.60 -0.19 15.68
C LYS A 360 -21.71 1.02 15.38
N ILE A 361 -22.07 2.23 15.84
CA ILE A 361 -21.21 3.41 15.71
C ILE A 361 -19.89 3.18 16.46
N ASN A 362 -19.97 2.76 17.73
CA ASN A 362 -18.77 2.52 18.55
C ASN A 362 -17.90 1.42 17.94
N GLU A 363 -18.48 0.28 17.58
CA GLU A 363 -17.76 -0.83 16.93
C GLU A 363 -17.09 -0.39 15.61
N ALA A 364 -17.78 0.39 14.79
CA ALA A 364 -17.22 0.89 13.53
C ALA A 364 -16.07 1.89 13.76
N ILE A 365 -16.16 2.73 14.80
CA ILE A 365 -15.08 3.65 15.17
C ILE A 365 -13.86 2.87 15.65
N GLU A 366 -14.03 1.95 16.59
CA GLU A 366 -12.95 1.14 17.17
C GLU A 366 -12.19 0.33 16.10
N THR A 367 -12.91 -0.23 15.13
CA THR A 367 -12.32 -1.04 14.05
C THR A 367 -11.73 -0.20 12.92
N SER A 368 -11.97 1.11 12.90
CA SER A 368 -11.54 1.98 11.81
C SER A 368 -10.10 2.47 11.95
N SER A 369 -9.45 2.73 10.82
CA SER A 369 -8.10 3.33 10.79
C SER A 369 -8.10 4.73 11.41
N ALA A 370 -6.97 5.19 11.95
CA ALA A 370 -6.82 6.54 12.52
C ALA A 370 -7.34 7.64 11.58
N ASN A 371 -6.94 7.64 10.31
CA ASN A 371 -7.40 8.62 9.32
C ASN A 371 -8.93 8.62 9.12
N MET A 372 -9.59 7.47 9.28
CA MET A 372 -11.05 7.37 9.19
C MET A 372 -11.69 7.92 10.46
N ARG A 373 -11.16 7.62 11.66
CA ARG A 373 -11.62 8.23 12.91
C ARG A 373 -11.52 9.75 12.85
N ASP A 374 -10.41 10.29 12.35
CA ASP A 374 -10.22 11.73 12.17
C ASP A 374 -11.33 12.36 11.32
N LEU A 375 -11.63 11.71 10.20
CA LEU A 375 -12.68 12.14 9.27
C LEU A 375 -14.06 12.07 9.92
N VAL A 376 -14.36 10.96 10.60
CA VAL A 376 -15.65 10.71 11.25
C VAL A 376 -15.90 11.72 12.36
N TYR A 377 -14.92 11.96 13.23
CA TYR A 377 -15.07 12.95 14.31
C TYR A 377 -15.19 14.38 13.81
N GLU A 378 -14.47 14.74 12.75
CA GLU A 378 -14.66 16.03 12.09
C GLU A 378 -16.07 16.15 11.49
N GLY A 379 -16.54 15.12 10.79
CA GLY A 379 -17.87 15.09 10.20
C GLY A 379 -18.98 15.16 11.24
N PHE A 380 -18.86 14.40 12.33
CA PHE A 380 -19.79 14.42 13.46
C PHE A 380 -19.81 15.75 14.19
N SER A 381 -18.65 16.39 14.36
CA SER A 381 -18.55 17.75 14.94
C SER A 381 -19.26 18.77 14.04
N ALA A 382 -19.00 18.70 12.73
CA ALA A 382 -19.64 19.57 11.74
C ALA A 382 -21.15 19.31 11.56
N ALA A 383 -21.65 18.16 12.02
CA ALA A 383 -23.05 17.77 11.99
C ALA A 383 -23.77 17.94 13.33
N HIS A 384 -23.07 18.39 14.38
CA HIS A 384 -23.60 18.53 15.74
C HIS A 384 -24.19 17.23 16.31
N ILE A 385 -23.47 16.11 16.17
CA ILE A 385 -23.93 14.78 16.64
C ILE A 385 -24.35 14.79 18.12
N ASP A 386 -23.71 15.62 18.95
CA ASP A 386 -23.98 15.71 20.40
C ASP A 386 -25.45 16.04 20.67
N HIS A 387 -26.01 16.97 19.92
CA HIS A 387 -27.42 17.35 20.05
C HIS A 387 -28.35 16.17 19.69
N THR A 388 -27.99 15.39 18.68
CA THR A 388 -28.74 14.20 18.27
C THR A 388 -28.63 13.10 19.34
N LEU A 389 -27.45 12.88 19.94
CA LEU A 389 -27.25 11.91 21.01
C LEU A 389 -28.04 12.30 22.27
N ASP A 390 -28.08 13.57 22.65
CA ASP A 390 -28.90 14.07 23.77
C ASP A 390 -30.40 13.76 23.58
N LYS A 391 -30.90 13.87 22.34
CA LYS A 391 -32.28 13.46 22.00
C LYS A 391 -32.47 11.95 22.12
N VAL A 392 -31.49 11.13 21.70
CA VAL A 392 -31.55 9.67 21.88
C VAL A 392 -31.64 9.32 23.36
N LEU A 393 -30.82 9.95 24.20
CA LEU A 393 -30.85 9.73 25.65
C LEU A 393 -32.21 10.11 26.24
N SER A 394 -32.74 11.28 25.87
CA SER A 394 -34.05 11.77 26.31
C SER A 394 -35.20 10.86 25.88
N LEU A 395 -35.15 10.30 24.66
CA LEU A 395 -36.19 9.43 24.10
C LEU A 395 -36.17 8.01 24.69
N THR A 396 -34.97 7.47 24.89
CA THR A 396 -34.79 6.08 25.35
C THR A 396 -34.90 5.96 26.87
N ASN A 397 -34.28 6.87 27.64
CA ASN A 397 -34.12 6.81 29.09
C ASN A 397 -33.59 5.46 29.60
N LEU A 398 -32.78 4.77 28.77
CA LEU A 398 -32.20 3.47 29.10
C LEU A 398 -30.75 3.65 29.55
N VAL A 399 -30.35 2.96 30.61
CA VAL A 399 -28.97 2.94 31.12
C VAL A 399 -27.99 2.48 30.03
N ARG A 400 -28.39 1.50 29.23
CA ARG A 400 -27.57 1.01 28.11
C ARG A 400 -27.30 2.08 27.06
N ALA A 401 -28.27 2.95 26.76
CA ALA A 401 -28.07 4.05 25.82
C ALA A 401 -27.06 5.07 26.37
N HIS A 402 -27.15 5.41 27.66
CA HIS A 402 -26.20 6.28 28.34
C HIS A 402 -24.78 5.74 28.26
N MET A 403 -24.59 4.44 28.56
CA MET A 403 -23.28 3.80 28.48
C MET A 403 -22.65 3.88 27.08
N GLN A 404 -23.44 3.66 26.03
CA GLN A 404 -22.93 3.73 24.65
C GLN A 404 -22.59 5.16 24.22
N VAL A 405 -23.36 6.15 24.65
CA VAL A 405 -23.05 7.56 24.42
C VAL A 405 -21.81 8.00 25.22
N GLU A 406 -21.67 7.55 26.47
CA GLU A 406 -20.50 7.83 27.30
C GLU A 406 -19.22 7.26 26.68
N GLU A 407 -19.24 5.99 26.26
CA GLU A 407 -18.15 5.33 25.54
C GLU A 407 -17.74 6.09 24.26
N PHE A 408 -18.72 6.50 23.45
CA PHE A 408 -18.49 7.34 22.27
C PHE A 408 -17.79 8.67 22.63
N MET A 409 -18.25 9.34 23.68
CA MET A 409 -17.73 10.64 24.09
C MET A 409 -16.34 10.54 24.72
N GLU A 410 -16.05 9.46 25.45
CA GLU A 410 -14.73 9.16 26.00
C GLU A 410 -13.71 8.93 24.87
N GLU A 411 -14.00 8.03 23.93
CA GLU A 411 -13.12 7.74 22.78
C GLU A 411 -12.88 9.00 21.93
N ARG A 412 -13.92 9.82 21.70
CA ARG A 412 -13.77 11.08 20.97
C ARG A 412 -12.89 12.08 21.73
N SER A 413 -13.04 12.16 23.06
CA SER A 413 -12.26 13.07 23.91
C SER A 413 -10.80 12.64 24.01
N ASP A 414 -10.54 11.34 24.09
CA ASP A 414 -9.20 10.77 24.05
C ASP A 414 -8.55 11.04 22.69
N TRP A 415 -9.29 10.84 21.60
CA TRP A 415 -8.82 11.19 20.25
C TRP A 415 -8.45 12.67 20.14
N LEU A 416 -9.32 13.58 20.61
CA LEU A 416 -9.04 15.02 20.63
C LEU A 416 -7.80 15.39 21.45
N ARG A 417 -7.49 14.64 22.51
CA ARG A 417 -6.26 14.84 23.32
C ARG A 417 -4.99 14.38 22.63
N THR A 418 -5.09 13.46 21.68
CA THR A 418 -3.93 12.94 20.92
C THR A 418 -3.55 13.79 19.70
N ARG A 419 -4.40 14.74 19.30
CA ARG A 419 -4.19 15.68 18.20
C ARG A 419 -3.66 17.01 18.72
#